data_AF-A0A2I8EZF0-F1
#
_entry.id   AF-A0A2I8EZF0-F1
#
_cell.length_a   1.000
_cell.length_b   1.000
_cell.length_c   1.000
_cell.angle_alpha   90.00
_cell.angle_beta   90.00
_cell.angle_gamma   90.00
#
_symmetry.space_group_name_H-M   'P 1'
#
loop_
_entity.id
_entity.type
_entity.pdbx_description
1 polymer ?
#
loop_
_entity_poly.entity_id
_entity_poly.type
_entity_poly.pdbx_seq_one_letter_code
_entity_poly.pdbx_strand_id
1 'polypeptide(L)'
;MRNGVLWFGCIGIAMLVLSGCDKDSGAHASSAPAIASSPAAPPTVSVPQPVAPPPHHNYAMVDSGTYGYEPALSEEDVRKGTATKPLIMMRYVGSKNGMYVVIILGQDASNTSVVTRVSCQSPCDFAKSELISGDSVISTQTLRLTPESIIGAMLADAASGQLVPYGQVSSGQAAQLAPTPVPTASSVETVATVDGTPSSAPSTSVGQQPQAGEASLQQTSFDCNQAGSIPQYLICHDPELAASDRSLADLVQKARAAAQDQAAFADRMRKQWNFREKNCKDKACLTSWYSYESDIMTKIAQTGDPSVK
;
A
#
# COMPACT_ATOMS: atom_id res chain seq x y z
N MET A 1 25.40 -24.93 -33.98
CA MET A 1 25.69 -23.96 -35.06
C MET A 1 25.21 -22.60 -34.57
N ARG A 2 26.13 -21.76 -34.03
CA ARG A 2 26.54 -20.45 -34.60
C ARG A 2 25.32 -19.53 -34.84
N ASN A 3 25.09 -18.44 -34.10
CA ASN A 3 25.96 -17.28 -33.92
C ASN A 3 25.61 -16.46 -32.65
N GLY A 4 26.64 -15.84 -32.04
CA GLY A 4 26.52 -14.72 -31.10
C GLY A 4 26.74 -13.37 -31.79
N VAL A 5 27.26 -12.38 -31.03
CA VAL A 5 27.81 -11.05 -31.43
C VAL A 5 26.73 -9.93 -31.36
N LEU A 6 26.86 -8.75 -30.71
CA LEU A 6 28.00 -7.93 -30.27
C LEU A 6 27.62 -6.94 -29.14
N TRP A 7 28.63 -6.68 -28.32
CA TRP A 7 28.79 -5.63 -27.32
C TRP A 7 29.42 -4.38 -28.00
N PHE A 8 28.95 -3.17 -27.73
CA PHE A 8 29.68 -1.94 -28.08
C PHE A 8 29.65 -0.96 -26.90
N GLY A 9 30.84 -0.52 -26.51
CA GLY A 9 31.05 0.49 -25.48
C GLY A 9 31.54 1.83 -26.03
N CYS A 10 31.56 2.79 -25.10
CA CYS A 10 32.40 3.99 -24.98
C CYS A 10 32.37 5.05 -26.10
N ILE A 11 31.87 6.26 -25.77
CA ILE A 11 32.51 7.55 -26.08
C ILE A 11 32.24 8.52 -24.92
N GLY A 12 33.30 9.10 -24.33
CA GLY A 12 33.22 10.25 -23.42
C GLY A 12 33.52 11.57 -24.13
N ILE A 13 33.19 12.70 -23.50
CA ILE A 13 33.60 14.11 -23.79
C ILE A 13 33.20 14.89 -22.50
N ALA A 14 34.15 15.35 -21.67
CA ALA A 14 34.90 16.62 -21.66
C ALA A 14 34.29 17.69 -20.72
N MET A 15 35.10 18.14 -19.76
CA MET A 15 34.80 19.21 -18.79
C MET A 15 34.75 20.59 -19.45
N LEU A 16 33.96 21.51 -18.87
CA LEU A 16 34.20 22.96 -18.96
C LEU A 16 33.93 23.62 -17.60
N VAL A 17 35.00 24.18 -17.04
CA VAL A 17 35.03 25.04 -15.85
C VAL A 17 34.92 26.49 -16.33
N LEU A 18 34.06 27.29 -15.72
CA LEU A 18 34.13 28.75 -15.79
C LEU A 18 34.04 29.33 -14.38
N SER A 19 35.16 29.90 -13.94
CA SER A 19 35.30 30.78 -12.78
C SER A 19 35.04 32.23 -13.20
N GLY A 20 34.45 33.03 -12.31
CA GLY A 20 34.35 34.48 -12.45
C GLY A 20 34.12 35.17 -11.10
N CYS A 21 35.18 35.80 -10.58
CA CYS A 21 35.22 36.73 -9.45
C CYS A 21 34.69 38.13 -9.89
N ASP A 22 34.51 39.19 -9.10
CA ASP A 22 34.85 39.59 -7.72
C ASP A 22 34.12 40.94 -7.43
N LYS A 23 34.29 41.48 -6.20
CA LYS A 23 34.31 42.93 -5.86
C LYS A 23 32.96 43.62 -5.53
N ASP A 24 32.77 44.42 -4.46
CA ASP A 24 33.67 45.07 -3.50
C ASP A 24 32.95 45.46 -2.18
N SER A 25 33.71 45.42 -1.08
CA SER A 25 33.85 46.37 0.03
C SER A 25 32.66 47.06 0.74
N GLY A 26 32.66 46.91 2.08
CA GLY A 26 31.97 47.80 3.01
C GLY A 26 32.20 47.43 4.48
N ALA A 27 33.36 47.78 5.03
CA ALA A 27 33.68 47.65 6.45
C ALA A 27 32.84 48.61 7.31
N HIS A 28 32.41 48.18 8.52
CA HIS A 28 32.44 49.04 9.70
C HIS A 28 32.34 48.24 11.02
N ALA A 29 33.38 48.45 11.84
CA ALA A 29 33.38 48.65 13.30
C ALA A 29 32.90 47.54 14.25
N SER A 30 33.90 47.05 14.99
CA SER A 30 33.80 46.47 16.34
C SER A 30 33.01 47.33 17.32
N SER A 31 32.14 46.69 18.10
CA SER A 31 32.05 46.91 19.55
C SER A 31 31.18 45.84 20.21
N ALA A 32 31.71 45.23 21.27
CA ALA A 32 30.98 44.48 22.30
C ALA A 32 31.62 44.83 23.65
N PRO A 33 30.98 44.60 24.81
CA PRO A 33 29.55 44.49 25.09
C PRO A 33 29.12 45.49 26.21
N ALA A 34 27.83 45.83 26.28
CA ALA A 34 27.25 46.42 27.50
C ALA A 34 26.38 45.36 28.16
N ILE A 35 26.80 44.91 29.35
CA ILE A 35 26.05 44.01 30.22
C ILE A 35 24.90 44.82 30.82
N ALA A 36 23.72 44.69 30.23
CA ALA A 36 22.48 45.16 30.83
C ALA A 36 21.83 43.97 31.55
N SER A 37 21.80 44.03 32.88
CA SER A 37 21.10 43.07 33.74
C SER A 37 19.60 43.14 33.46
N SER A 38 19.06 42.11 32.81
CA SER A 38 17.63 41.93 32.60
C SER A 38 16.97 41.44 33.90
N PRO A 39 15.82 41.97 34.32
CA PRO A 39 15.11 41.47 35.49
C PRO A 39 14.55 40.06 35.23
N ALA A 40 14.64 39.20 36.24
CA ALA A 40 14.17 37.82 36.20
C ALA A 40 12.70 37.74 35.77
N ALA A 41 12.43 36.99 34.69
CA ALA A 41 11.08 36.63 34.29
C ALA A 41 10.44 35.72 35.37
N PRO A 42 9.15 35.89 35.68
CA PRO A 42 8.44 34.99 36.58
C PRO A 42 8.39 33.57 36.01
N PRO A 43 8.28 32.53 36.85
CA PRO A 43 8.23 31.15 36.39
C PRO A 43 7.01 30.96 35.48
N THR A 44 7.28 30.67 34.21
CA THR A 44 6.26 30.27 33.25
C THR A 44 5.67 28.94 33.70
N VAL A 45 4.43 28.98 34.19
CA VAL A 45 3.65 27.77 34.44
C VAL A 45 3.47 27.10 33.08
N SER A 46 4.14 25.96 32.87
CA SER A 46 3.99 25.14 31.69
C SER A 46 2.57 24.56 31.68
N VAL A 47 1.67 25.19 30.95
CA VAL A 47 0.35 24.64 30.64
C VAL A 47 0.59 23.34 29.84
N PRO A 48 0.02 22.19 30.26
CA PRO A 48 0.11 20.96 29.48
C PRO A 48 -0.44 21.23 28.08
N GLN A 49 0.38 20.97 27.06
CA GLN A 49 -0.09 21.06 25.68
C GLN A 49 -1.27 20.09 25.49
N PRO A 50 -2.36 20.51 24.84
CA PRO A 50 -3.44 19.61 24.47
C PRO A 50 -2.85 18.44 23.68
N VAL A 51 -3.06 17.22 24.18
CA VAL A 51 -2.73 16.00 23.46
C VAL A 51 -3.43 16.08 22.11
N ALA A 52 -2.67 16.01 21.02
CA ALA A 52 -3.23 16.06 19.68
C ALA A 52 -4.36 15.02 19.55
N PRO A 53 -5.51 15.36 18.96
CA PRO A 53 -6.57 14.39 18.76
C PRO A 53 -6.00 13.18 17.99
N PRO A 54 -6.45 11.95 18.31
CA PRO A 54 -6.00 10.76 17.61
C PRO A 54 -6.22 10.93 16.10
N PRO A 55 -5.35 10.35 15.25
CA PRO A 55 -5.48 10.46 13.80
C PRO A 55 -6.89 10.00 13.40
N HIS A 56 -7.65 10.92 12.83
CA HIS A 56 -8.97 10.61 12.30
C HIS A 56 -8.79 10.10 10.87
N HIS A 57 -9.25 8.88 10.62
CA HIS A 57 -9.42 8.36 9.27
C HIS A 57 -10.76 8.82 8.70
N ASN A 58 -10.85 8.84 7.37
CA ASN A 58 -12.05 9.26 6.65
C ASN A 58 -12.92 8.07 6.21
N TYR A 59 -12.39 6.85 6.20
CA TYR A 59 -13.20 5.66 5.91
C TYR A 59 -14.20 5.36 7.03
N ALA A 60 -15.41 4.93 6.66
CA ALA A 60 -16.48 4.52 7.57
C ALA A 60 -16.36 3.05 8.00
N MET A 61 -15.76 2.21 7.16
CA MET A 61 -15.52 0.81 7.48
C MET A 61 -14.31 0.25 6.73
N VAL A 62 -13.80 -0.87 7.22
CA VAL A 62 -12.82 -1.70 6.54
C VAL A 62 -13.24 -3.15 6.62
N ASP A 63 -13.23 -3.83 5.49
CA ASP A 63 -13.43 -5.28 5.40
C ASP A 63 -12.35 -5.88 4.52
N SER A 64 -11.54 -6.76 5.10
CA SER A 64 -10.53 -7.53 4.37
C SER A 64 -9.58 -6.67 3.53
N GLY A 65 -9.22 -5.47 4.03
CA GLY A 65 -8.37 -4.49 3.33
C GLY A 65 -9.08 -3.63 2.28
N THR A 66 -10.40 -3.76 2.15
CA THR A 66 -11.26 -2.87 1.36
C THR A 66 -11.88 -1.84 2.27
N TYR A 67 -11.71 -0.56 1.96
CA TYR A 67 -12.16 0.56 2.76
C TYR A 67 -13.43 1.16 2.16
N GLY A 68 -14.46 1.37 2.98
CA GLY A 68 -15.72 1.98 2.57
C GLY A 68 -15.76 3.45 2.99
N TYR A 69 -16.06 4.35 2.04
CA TYR A 69 -16.20 5.78 2.28
C TYR A 69 -17.65 6.20 2.03
N GLU A 70 -18.20 7.01 2.93
CA GLU A 70 -19.56 7.49 2.81
C GLU A 70 -19.62 8.71 1.88
N PRO A 71 -20.36 8.66 0.76
CA PRO A 71 -20.50 9.81 -0.09
C PRO A 71 -21.51 10.80 0.51
N ALA A 72 -21.24 12.10 0.34
CA ALA A 72 -22.15 13.14 0.78
C ALA A 72 -23.54 13.04 0.11
N LEU A 73 -24.58 13.35 0.88
CA LEU A 73 -25.94 13.53 0.38
C LEU A 73 -26.05 14.90 -0.30
N SER A 74 -26.67 14.94 -1.48
CA SER A 74 -27.04 16.20 -2.11
C SER A 74 -28.33 16.75 -1.50
N GLU A 75 -28.62 18.04 -1.71
CA GLU A 75 -29.89 18.64 -1.31
C GLU A 75 -31.10 17.91 -1.91
N GLU A 76 -30.95 17.36 -3.12
CA GLU A 76 -31.98 16.54 -3.75
C GLU A 76 -32.17 15.20 -3.04
N ASP A 77 -31.09 14.55 -2.62
CA ASP A 77 -31.18 13.31 -1.83
C ASP A 77 -31.95 13.56 -0.55
N VAL A 78 -31.62 14.64 0.17
CA VAL A 78 -32.31 15.03 1.40
C VAL A 78 -33.78 15.33 1.14
N ARG A 79 -34.10 16.11 0.10
CA ARG A 79 -35.48 16.43 -0.30
C ARG A 79 -36.30 15.20 -0.67
N LYS A 80 -35.66 14.16 -1.20
CA LYS A 80 -36.30 12.86 -1.51
C LYS A 80 -36.42 11.94 -0.29
N GLY A 81 -35.93 12.36 0.88
CA GLY A 81 -35.93 11.55 2.09
C GLY A 81 -34.85 10.45 2.09
N THR A 82 -33.83 10.55 1.23
CA THR A 82 -32.68 9.65 1.24
C THR A 82 -31.88 9.89 2.52
N ALA A 83 -31.84 8.90 3.40
CA ALA A 83 -31.10 8.97 4.66
C ALA A 83 -29.61 8.65 4.51
N THR A 84 -29.26 7.74 3.59
CA THR A 84 -27.87 7.31 3.35
C THR A 84 -27.67 6.89 1.90
N LYS A 85 -26.42 6.85 1.45
CA LYS A 85 -26.00 6.29 0.17
C LYS A 85 -25.14 5.05 0.39
N PRO A 86 -25.08 4.11 -0.57
CA PRO A 86 -24.11 3.02 -0.54
C PRO A 86 -22.68 3.55 -0.40
N LEU A 87 -21.85 2.86 0.37
CA LEU A 87 -20.45 3.21 0.52
C LEU A 87 -19.71 3.03 -0.81
N ILE A 88 -18.77 3.94 -1.06
CA ILE A 88 -17.81 3.79 -2.14
C ILE A 88 -16.65 2.96 -1.60
N MET A 89 -16.53 1.74 -2.11
CA MET A 89 -15.49 0.80 -1.71
C MET A 89 -14.22 1.07 -2.49
N MET A 90 -13.09 1.09 -1.81
CA MET A 90 -11.78 1.26 -2.42
C MET A 90 -10.75 0.31 -1.80
N ARG A 91 -9.69 0.03 -2.56
CA ARG A 91 -8.52 -0.67 -2.08
C ARG A 91 -7.32 0.24 -2.24
N TYR A 92 -6.57 0.41 -1.16
CA TYR A 92 -5.28 1.07 -1.25
C TYR A 92 -4.32 0.11 -1.92
N VAL A 93 -3.75 0.55 -3.04
CA VAL A 93 -2.73 -0.21 -3.74
C VAL A 93 -1.48 -0.04 -2.88
N GLY A 94 -0.88 1.14 -2.88
CA GLY A 94 0.33 1.41 -2.10
C GLY A 94 0.92 2.75 -2.47
N SER A 95 2.16 2.99 -2.05
CA SER A 95 2.94 4.15 -2.44
C SER A 95 4.32 3.77 -2.95
N LYS A 96 4.81 4.52 -3.95
CA LYS A 96 6.20 4.42 -4.45
C LYS A 96 6.67 5.79 -4.87
N ASN A 97 7.83 6.23 -4.40
CA ASN A 97 8.41 7.55 -4.70
C ASN A 97 7.44 8.72 -4.40
N GLY A 98 6.60 8.58 -3.38
CA GLY A 98 5.56 9.57 -3.03
C GLY A 98 4.33 9.58 -3.97
N MET A 99 4.24 8.64 -4.91
CA MET A 99 3.03 8.40 -5.71
C MET A 99 2.13 7.40 -5.00
N TYR A 100 0.94 7.84 -4.60
CA TYR A 100 -0.10 7.00 -3.99
C TYR A 100 -1.02 6.49 -5.07
N VAL A 101 -1.46 5.23 -4.94
CA VAL A 101 -2.41 4.62 -5.86
C VAL A 101 -3.56 3.99 -5.07
N VAL A 102 -4.78 4.22 -5.53
CA VAL A 102 -6.00 3.61 -4.99
C VAL A 102 -6.84 3.06 -6.13
N ILE A 103 -7.61 2.01 -5.85
CA ILE A 103 -8.57 1.43 -6.80
C ILE A 103 -9.95 1.56 -6.18
N ILE A 104 -10.81 2.35 -6.81
CA ILE A 104 -12.23 2.46 -6.45
C ILE A 104 -12.96 1.35 -7.19
N LEU A 105 -13.70 0.55 -6.42
CA LEU A 105 -14.48 -0.57 -6.91
C LEU A 105 -15.84 -0.08 -7.42
N GLY A 106 -16.48 -0.87 -8.28
CA GLY A 106 -17.87 -0.62 -8.70
C GLY A 106 -18.87 -0.78 -7.55
N GLN A 107 -20.15 -0.74 -7.87
CA GLN A 107 -21.23 -0.92 -6.88
C GLN A 107 -21.17 -2.28 -6.16
N ASP A 108 -20.66 -3.30 -6.85
CA ASP A 108 -20.35 -4.59 -6.26
C ASP A 108 -18.83 -4.72 -6.13
N ALA A 109 -18.33 -4.72 -4.89
CA ALA A 109 -16.91 -4.88 -4.59
C ALA A 109 -16.32 -6.22 -5.09
N SER A 110 -17.18 -7.21 -5.32
CA SER A 110 -16.83 -8.51 -5.91
C SER A 110 -16.72 -8.43 -7.43
N ASN A 111 -17.46 -7.51 -8.07
CA ASN A 111 -17.42 -7.30 -9.50
C ASN A 111 -16.47 -6.16 -9.87
N THR A 112 -15.19 -6.49 -9.98
CA THR A 112 -14.16 -5.54 -10.38
C THR A 112 -13.94 -5.50 -11.90
N SER A 113 -14.95 -5.88 -12.70
CA SER A 113 -14.84 -5.84 -14.17
C SER A 113 -14.60 -4.42 -14.68
N VAL A 114 -15.14 -3.44 -13.96
CA VAL A 114 -14.90 -2.02 -14.15
C VAL A 114 -14.44 -1.42 -12.82
N VAL A 115 -13.24 -0.83 -12.82
CA VAL A 115 -12.68 -0.16 -11.64
C VAL A 115 -12.11 1.20 -12.04
N THR A 116 -12.02 2.10 -11.08
CA THR A 116 -11.37 3.40 -11.27
C THR A 116 -10.05 3.41 -10.53
N ARG A 117 -8.93 3.41 -11.25
CA ARG A 117 -7.59 3.60 -10.67
C ARG A 117 -7.34 5.09 -10.51
N VAL A 118 -7.03 5.54 -9.31
CA VAL A 118 -6.66 6.92 -9.04
C VAL A 118 -5.24 6.95 -8.51
N SER A 119 -4.40 7.82 -9.07
CA SER A 119 -3.05 8.05 -8.59
C SER A 119 -2.73 9.54 -8.41
N CYS A 120 -1.97 9.87 -7.37
CA CYS A 120 -1.46 11.22 -7.14
C CYS A 120 -0.02 11.17 -6.63
N GLN A 121 0.77 12.17 -6.99
CA GLN A 121 2.09 12.41 -6.43
C GLN A 121 1.95 13.41 -5.28
N SER A 122 2.66 13.19 -4.16
CA SER A 122 2.70 14.16 -3.08
C SER A 122 3.34 15.49 -3.52
N PRO A 123 2.75 16.67 -3.18
CA PRO A 123 1.46 16.85 -2.51
C PRO A 123 0.28 16.59 -3.47
N CYS A 124 -0.71 15.84 -3.00
CA CYS A 124 -1.83 15.36 -3.83
C CYS A 124 -2.88 16.45 -4.12
N ASP A 125 -2.49 17.53 -4.80
CA ASP A 125 -3.41 18.58 -5.26
C ASP A 125 -4.21 18.13 -6.49
N PHE A 126 -3.61 17.26 -7.30
CA PHE A 126 -4.20 16.69 -8.50
C PHE A 126 -3.98 15.19 -8.54
N ALA A 127 -4.97 14.47 -9.07
CA ALA A 127 -4.89 13.05 -9.33
C ALA A 127 -5.22 12.72 -10.77
N LYS A 128 -4.52 11.72 -11.29
CA LYS A 128 -4.91 11.01 -12.51
C LYS A 128 -5.95 9.96 -12.13
N SER A 129 -7.11 10.01 -12.77
CA SER A 129 -8.20 9.04 -12.62
C SER A 129 -8.38 8.28 -13.93
N GLU A 130 -8.28 6.96 -13.88
CA GLU A 130 -8.37 6.06 -15.02
C GLU A 130 -9.51 5.07 -14.81
N LEU A 131 -10.53 5.12 -15.67
CA LEU A 131 -11.58 4.10 -15.69
C LEU A 131 -11.06 2.90 -16.48
N ILE A 132 -10.93 1.76 -15.83
CA ILE A 132 -10.39 0.53 -16.40
C ILE A 132 -11.51 -0.49 -16.53
N SER A 133 -11.62 -1.13 -17.71
CA SER A 133 -12.52 -2.26 -17.94
C SER A 133 -11.70 -3.45 -18.44
N GLY A 134 -11.67 -4.53 -17.67
CA GLY A 134 -10.71 -5.63 -17.87
C GLY A 134 -9.26 -5.12 -17.77
N ASP A 135 -8.52 -5.19 -18.87
CA ASP A 135 -7.11 -4.77 -18.95
C ASP A 135 -6.92 -3.42 -19.68
N SER A 136 -8.02 -2.80 -20.12
CA SER A 136 -7.98 -1.59 -20.95
C SER A 136 -8.41 -0.35 -20.17
N VAL A 137 -7.63 0.73 -20.31
CA VAL A 137 -8.03 2.07 -19.84
C VAL A 137 -9.06 2.63 -20.81
N ILE A 138 -10.30 2.77 -20.35
CA ILE A 138 -11.44 3.29 -21.12
C ILE A 138 -11.45 4.82 -21.13
N SER A 139 -11.05 5.45 -20.03
CA SER A 139 -11.00 6.91 -19.92
C SER A 139 -9.90 7.33 -18.95
N THR A 140 -9.28 8.48 -19.21
CA THR A 140 -8.33 9.13 -18.31
C THR A 140 -8.76 10.56 -18.09
N GLN A 141 -8.79 10.99 -16.82
CA GLN A 141 -9.16 12.32 -16.41
C GLN A 141 -8.16 12.84 -15.37
N THR A 142 -7.98 14.15 -15.31
CA THR A 142 -7.23 14.79 -14.21
C THR A 142 -8.22 15.46 -13.29
N LEU A 143 -8.19 15.09 -12.01
CA LEU A 143 -9.09 15.59 -10.98
C LEU A 143 -8.31 16.50 -10.05
N ARG A 144 -8.90 17.64 -9.68
CA ARG A 144 -8.41 18.43 -8.54
C ARG A 144 -8.93 17.80 -7.27
N LEU A 145 -8.04 17.54 -6.33
CA LEU A 145 -8.39 16.98 -5.03
C LEU A 145 -8.62 18.10 -4.02
N THR A 146 -9.71 17.98 -3.27
CA THR A 146 -9.96 18.83 -2.10
C THR A 146 -10.27 17.94 -0.90
N PRO A 147 -10.05 18.41 0.34
CA PRO A 147 -10.35 17.64 1.55
C PRO A 147 -11.80 17.18 1.65
N GLU A 148 -12.73 17.92 1.05
CA GLU A 148 -14.17 17.64 1.04
C GLU A 148 -14.57 16.64 -0.04
N SER A 149 -13.69 16.38 -1.01
CA SER A 149 -13.93 15.38 -2.04
C SER A 149 -13.65 13.98 -1.50
N ILE A 150 -14.50 13.00 -1.84
CA ILE A 150 -14.32 11.62 -1.36
C ILE A 150 -12.99 11.01 -1.82
N ILE A 151 -12.54 11.33 -3.04
CA ILE A 151 -11.24 10.88 -3.57
C ILE A 151 -10.09 11.56 -2.83
N GLY A 152 -10.24 12.85 -2.48
CA GLY A 152 -9.29 13.57 -1.64
C GLY A 152 -9.17 12.94 -0.26
N ALA A 153 -10.29 12.57 0.37
CA ALA A 153 -10.31 11.86 1.65
C ALA A 153 -9.61 10.49 1.58
N MET A 154 -9.85 9.71 0.52
CA MET A 154 -9.17 8.43 0.28
C MET A 154 -7.65 8.60 0.19
N LEU A 155 -7.19 9.61 -0.55
CA LEU A 155 -5.76 9.85 -0.76
C LEU A 155 -5.11 10.56 0.44
N ALA A 156 -5.87 11.30 1.22
CA ALA A 156 -5.43 11.85 2.50
C ALA A 156 -5.13 10.71 3.49
N ASP A 157 -6.02 9.73 3.60
CA ASP A 157 -5.80 8.54 4.44
C ASP A 157 -4.59 7.72 3.94
N ALA A 158 -4.41 7.62 2.62
CA ALA A 158 -3.22 6.98 2.04
C ALA A 158 -1.93 7.75 2.41
N ALA A 159 -1.94 9.08 2.27
CA ALA A 159 -0.79 9.93 2.52
C ALA A 159 -0.43 10.05 4.01
N SER A 160 -1.41 9.92 4.91
CA SER A 160 -1.19 9.90 6.36
C SER A 160 -0.82 8.52 6.91
N GLY A 161 -0.72 7.50 6.05
CA GLY A 161 -0.36 6.14 6.47
C GLY A 161 -1.48 5.40 7.21
N GLN A 162 -2.73 5.84 7.06
CA GLN A 162 -3.90 5.20 7.68
C GLN A 162 -4.39 3.98 6.91
N LEU A 163 -3.95 3.80 5.67
CA LEU A 163 -4.32 2.68 4.83
C LEU A 163 -3.22 1.63 4.77
N VAL A 164 -3.62 0.38 4.89
CA VAL A 164 -2.75 -0.78 4.66
C VAL A 164 -2.92 -1.18 3.18
N PRO A 165 -1.81 -1.31 2.43
CA PRO A 165 -1.84 -1.87 1.08
C PRO A 165 -2.64 -3.17 1.06
N TYR A 166 -3.61 -3.25 0.15
CA TYR A 166 -4.46 -4.41 0.02
C TYR A 166 -3.61 -5.64 -0.36
N GLY A 167 -3.68 -6.70 0.45
CA GLY A 167 -2.76 -7.85 0.41
C GLY A 167 -1.70 -7.86 1.53
N GLN A 168 -1.44 -6.76 2.21
CA GLN A 168 -0.48 -6.69 3.33
C GLN A 168 -1.10 -6.93 4.71
N VAL A 169 -2.40 -7.21 4.82
CA VAL A 169 -3.04 -7.47 6.11
C VAL A 169 -2.48 -8.77 6.70
N SER A 170 -1.53 -8.62 7.61
CA SER A 170 -1.04 -9.70 8.46
C SER A 170 -2.19 -10.09 9.40
N SER A 171 -2.36 -11.39 9.63
CA SER A 171 -3.42 -12.02 10.44
C SER A 171 -3.55 -11.51 11.89
N GLY A 172 -2.75 -10.53 12.33
CA GLY A 172 -2.83 -9.88 13.64
C GLY A 172 -3.47 -8.48 13.68
N GLN A 173 -3.72 -7.80 12.55
CA GLN A 173 -4.23 -6.41 12.56
C GLN A 173 -5.75 -6.26 12.44
N ALA A 174 -6.48 -7.34 12.16
CA ALA A 174 -7.95 -7.33 12.17
C ALA A 174 -8.54 -7.08 13.58
N ALA A 175 -7.77 -7.32 14.65
CA ALA A 175 -8.23 -7.18 16.03
C ALA A 175 -8.12 -5.75 16.60
N GLN A 176 -7.45 -4.81 15.92
CA GLN A 176 -7.23 -3.44 16.42
C GLN A 176 -8.15 -2.38 15.79
N LEU A 177 -9.02 -2.77 14.85
CA LEU A 177 -9.93 -1.85 14.14
C LEU A 177 -11.40 -2.00 14.58
N ALA A 178 -11.67 -2.79 15.63
CA ALA A 178 -12.97 -2.80 16.27
C ALA A 178 -13.14 -1.51 17.11
N PRO A 179 -14.32 -0.85 17.09
CA PRO A 179 -14.59 0.24 18.01
C PRO A 179 -14.46 -0.27 19.44
N THR A 180 -13.65 0.41 20.24
CA THR A 180 -13.50 0.12 21.67
C THR A 180 -14.87 0.16 22.34
N PRO A 181 -15.28 -0.89 23.08
CA PRO A 181 -16.47 -0.79 23.89
C PRO A 181 -16.24 0.28 24.96
N VAL A 182 -17.15 1.25 25.01
CA VAL A 182 -17.22 2.27 26.05
C VAL A 182 -17.27 1.57 27.42
N PRO A 183 -16.35 1.84 28.36
CA PRO A 183 -16.45 1.27 29.69
C PRO A 183 -17.51 2.06 30.46
N THR A 184 -18.74 1.55 30.50
CA THR A 184 -19.74 2.03 31.46
C THR A 184 -19.34 1.51 32.84
N ALA A 185 -18.88 2.43 33.67
CA ALA A 185 -18.53 2.20 35.06
C ALA A 185 -19.75 1.71 35.88
N SER A 186 -19.53 0.69 36.69
CA SER A 186 -20.16 0.55 38.01
C SER A 186 -19.21 -0.20 38.93
N SER A 187 -18.80 0.54 39.95
CA SER A 187 -18.03 0.20 41.15
C SER A 187 -18.81 -0.80 42.06
N VAL A 188 -18.27 -1.51 43.07
CA VAL A 188 -17.39 -1.15 44.21
C VAL A 188 -16.89 -2.46 44.90
N GLU A 189 -15.67 -2.42 45.48
CA GLU A 189 -15.05 -3.23 46.56
C GLU A 189 -14.94 -4.77 46.45
N THR A 190 -13.78 -5.39 46.73
CA THR A 190 -13.21 -5.48 48.10
C THR A 190 -11.71 -5.78 48.10
N VAL A 191 -11.04 -5.24 49.11
CA VAL A 191 -9.61 -5.25 49.47
C VAL A 191 -9.10 -6.64 49.91
N ALA A 192 -7.89 -7.02 49.48
CA ALA A 192 -6.99 -7.87 50.27
C ALA A 192 -5.52 -7.67 49.83
N THR A 193 -4.74 -7.15 50.77
CA THR A 193 -3.29 -6.92 50.78
C THR A 193 -2.53 -8.22 51.06
N VAL A 194 -1.46 -8.52 50.33
CA VAL A 194 -0.28 -9.22 50.90
C VAL A 194 1.01 -8.87 50.14
N ASP A 195 2.02 -8.52 50.93
CA ASP A 195 3.44 -8.23 50.66
C ASP A 195 4.22 -9.35 49.92
N GLY A 196 5.32 -8.96 49.23
CA GLY A 196 6.40 -9.89 48.86
C GLY A 196 7.25 -9.48 47.64
N THR A 197 8.47 -9.04 47.91
CA THR A 197 9.50 -8.41 47.06
C THR A 197 10.23 -9.37 46.05
N PRO A 198 11.30 -8.94 45.35
CA PRO A 198 11.37 -8.64 43.92
C PRO A 198 12.01 -9.76 43.07
N SER A 199 11.69 -9.85 41.78
CA SER A 199 12.50 -10.65 40.85
C SER A 199 12.75 -9.90 39.55
N SER A 200 14.04 -9.89 39.20
CA SER A 200 14.72 -9.13 38.16
C SER A 200 14.17 -9.41 36.75
N ALA A 201 13.98 -8.35 35.97
CA ALA A 201 13.96 -8.43 34.51
C ALA A 201 14.78 -7.26 33.93
N PRO A 202 15.71 -7.50 33.01
CA PRO A 202 16.54 -6.45 32.43
C PRO A 202 15.72 -5.58 31.47
N SER A 203 15.92 -4.28 31.58
CA SER A 203 15.40 -3.26 30.68
C SER A 203 16.26 -3.18 29.42
N THR A 204 15.75 -3.71 28.31
CA THR A 204 16.10 -3.31 26.93
C THR A 204 14.94 -3.81 26.07
N SER A 205 14.07 -2.96 25.55
CA SER A 205 14.37 -2.14 24.38
C SER A 205 13.46 -0.91 24.33
N VAL A 206 14.10 0.22 23.99
CA VAL A 206 13.45 1.43 23.50
C VAL A 206 12.50 1.05 22.37
N GLY A 207 11.24 1.46 22.51
CA GLY A 207 10.22 1.30 21.49
C GLY A 207 10.65 1.97 20.20
N GLN A 208 11.00 1.16 19.21
CA GLN A 208 10.88 1.54 17.82
C GLN A 208 9.40 1.54 17.48
N GLN A 209 8.83 2.73 17.58
CA GLN A 209 7.63 3.15 16.87
C GLN A 209 7.72 2.60 15.43
N PRO A 210 6.69 1.90 14.90
CA PRO A 210 6.69 1.51 13.51
C PRO A 210 6.70 2.81 12.69
N GLN A 211 7.87 3.16 12.14
CA GLN A 211 7.89 4.03 10.99
C GLN A 211 7.00 3.34 9.97
N ALA A 212 6.03 4.07 9.40
CA ALA A 212 5.25 3.62 8.27
C ALA A 212 6.24 3.26 7.17
N GLY A 213 6.65 1.98 7.19
CA GLY A 213 7.70 1.46 6.34
C GLY A 213 7.12 1.42 4.95
N GLU A 214 7.85 1.99 3.99
CA GLU A 214 7.70 1.62 2.60
C GLU A 214 7.56 0.09 2.55
N ALA A 215 6.37 -0.40 2.24
CA ALA A 215 6.13 -1.82 2.16
C ALA A 215 7.01 -2.34 1.03
N SER A 216 8.13 -2.98 1.40
CA SER A 216 9.12 -3.46 0.44
C SER A 216 8.44 -4.45 -0.51
N LEU A 217 8.69 -4.26 -1.80
CA LEU A 217 8.19 -5.18 -2.82
C LEU A 217 8.71 -6.58 -2.51
N GLN A 218 7.80 -7.54 -2.51
CA GLN A 218 8.17 -8.92 -2.33
C GLN A 218 8.99 -9.41 -3.52
N GLN A 219 9.89 -10.35 -3.29
CA GLN A 219 10.55 -11.06 -4.37
C GLN A 219 9.54 -12.02 -5.02
N THR A 220 9.31 -11.92 -6.32
CA THR A 220 8.40 -12.78 -7.07
C THR A 220 9.12 -13.40 -8.28
N SER A 221 8.42 -14.23 -9.06
CA SER A 221 8.94 -14.79 -10.31
C SER A 221 8.93 -13.80 -11.48
N PHE A 222 8.40 -12.60 -11.27
CA PHE A 222 8.35 -11.50 -12.22
C PHE A 222 8.90 -10.21 -11.60
N ASP A 223 9.09 -9.17 -12.40
CA ASP A 223 9.57 -7.89 -11.88
C ASP A 223 8.41 -7.07 -11.31
N CYS A 224 8.39 -6.90 -9.99
CA CYS A 224 7.39 -6.08 -9.32
C CYS A 224 7.40 -4.59 -9.73
N ASN A 225 8.49 -4.11 -10.34
CA ASN A 225 8.53 -2.76 -10.90
C ASN A 225 7.75 -2.64 -12.23
N GLN A 226 7.41 -3.76 -12.86
CA GLN A 226 6.66 -3.85 -14.11
C GLN A 226 5.23 -4.36 -13.89
N ALA A 227 4.81 -4.53 -12.63
CA ALA A 227 3.49 -5.02 -12.28
C ALA A 227 2.39 -4.07 -12.81
N GLY A 228 1.61 -4.53 -13.78
CA GLY A 228 0.60 -3.73 -14.46
C GLY A 228 -0.84 -4.07 -14.09
N SER A 229 -1.08 -5.29 -13.58
CA SER A 229 -2.40 -5.82 -13.27
C SER A 229 -2.66 -5.90 -11.77
N ILE A 230 -3.94 -5.98 -11.39
CA ILE A 230 -4.36 -6.18 -10.00
C ILE A 230 -3.70 -7.44 -9.41
N PRO A 231 -3.80 -8.64 -10.04
CA PRO A 231 -3.09 -9.83 -9.57
C PRO A 231 -1.61 -9.63 -9.30
N GLN A 232 -0.88 -9.03 -10.25
CA GLN A 232 0.56 -8.82 -10.10
C GLN A 232 0.86 -7.89 -8.93
N TYR A 233 0.05 -6.84 -8.77
CA TYR A 233 0.15 -5.96 -7.62
C TYR A 233 -0.04 -6.72 -6.29
N LEU A 234 -1.11 -7.51 -6.18
CA LEU A 234 -1.39 -8.30 -4.97
C LEU A 234 -0.22 -9.22 -4.62
N ILE A 235 0.36 -9.88 -5.63
CA ILE A 235 1.48 -10.80 -5.43
C ILE A 235 2.74 -10.03 -4.96
N CYS A 236 2.99 -8.83 -5.51
CA CYS A 236 4.13 -8.00 -5.11
C CYS A 236 4.03 -7.42 -3.70
N HIS A 237 2.81 -7.37 -3.15
CA HIS A 237 2.50 -6.79 -1.86
C HIS A 237 1.74 -7.78 -0.98
N ASP A 238 2.04 -9.08 -1.06
CA ASP A 238 1.57 -10.07 -0.10
C ASP A 238 2.64 -11.16 0.02
N PRO A 239 3.24 -11.38 1.22
CA PRO A 239 4.34 -12.33 1.37
C PRO A 239 3.92 -13.78 1.09
N GLU A 240 2.67 -14.16 1.35
CA GLU A 240 2.16 -15.51 1.11
C GLU A 240 1.89 -15.75 -0.38
N LEU A 241 1.31 -14.76 -1.07
CA LEU A 241 1.13 -14.83 -2.53
C LEU A 241 2.47 -14.80 -3.25
N ALA A 242 3.43 -13.98 -2.82
CA ALA A 242 4.78 -13.96 -3.37
C ALA A 242 5.50 -15.31 -3.18
N ALA A 243 5.35 -15.93 -2.01
CA ALA A 243 5.90 -17.27 -1.77
C ALA A 243 5.24 -18.33 -2.67
N SER A 244 3.92 -18.25 -2.86
CA SER A 244 3.18 -19.13 -3.77
C SER A 244 3.63 -18.95 -5.23
N ASP A 245 3.87 -17.71 -5.65
CA ASP A 245 4.37 -17.37 -6.99
C ASP A 245 5.75 -17.96 -7.28
N ARG A 246 6.70 -17.81 -6.35
CA ARG A 246 8.04 -18.44 -6.47
C ARG A 246 7.95 -19.96 -6.49
N SER A 247 7.12 -20.54 -5.61
CA SER A 247 6.93 -21.99 -5.53
C SER A 247 6.34 -22.57 -6.81
N LEU A 248 5.35 -21.88 -7.39
CA LEU A 248 4.77 -22.28 -8.67
C LEU A 248 5.79 -22.16 -9.81
N ALA A 249 6.62 -21.12 -9.82
CA ALA A 249 7.67 -20.99 -10.85
C ALA A 249 8.62 -22.19 -10.85
N ASP A 250 9.04 -22.67 -9.67
CA ASP A 250 9.87 -23.88 -9.54
C ASP A 250 9.15 -25.14 -10.05
N LEU A 251 7.86 -25.29 -9.73
CA LEU A 251 7.04 -26.39 -10.22
C LEU A 251 6.86 -26.34 -11.75
N VAL A 252 6.65 -25.15 -12.32
CA VAL A 252 6.54 -24.95 -13.77
C VAL A 252 7.83 -25.36 -14.47
N GLN A 253 9.01 -25.09 -13.90
CA GLN A 253 10.28 -25.57 -14.48
C GLN A 253 10.37 -27.10 -14.49
N LYS A 254 9.98 -27.75 -13.39
CA LYS A 254 9.96 -29.22 -13.28
C LYS A 254 8.96 -29.83 -14.28
N ALA A 255 7.75 -29.29 -14.33
CA ALA A 255 6.70 -29.74 -15.24
C ALA A 255 7.10 -29.55 -16.70
N ARG A 256 7.69 -28.40 -17.05
CA ARG A 256 8.22 -28.14 -18.40
C ARG A 256 9.27 -29.16 -18.81
N ALA A 257 10.20 -29.51 -17.92
CA ALA A 257 11.25 -30.48 -18.20
C ALA A 257 10.70 -31.90 -18.44
N ALA A 258 9.61 -32.27 -17.77
CA ALA A 258 8.95 -33.56 -17.91
C ALA A 258 7.92 -33.63 -19.04
N ALA A 259 7.40 -32.49 -19.50
CA ALA A 259 6.30 -32.45 -20.48
C ALA A 259 6.69 -33.08 -21.83
N GLN A 260 5.88 -34.06 -22.25
CA GLN A 260 6.04 -34.77 -23.52
C GLN A 260 5.65 -33.90 -24.72
N ASP A 261 4.66 -33.02 -24.55
CA ASP A 261 4.24 -32.02 -25.54
C ASP A 261 4.50 -30.60 -25.01
N GLN A 262 5.57 -29.99 -25.51
CA GLN A 262 5.98 -28.64 -25.13
C GLN A 262 5.00 -27.56 -25.63
N ALA A 263 4.32 -27.78 -26.76
CA ALA A 263 3.37 -26.83 -27.31
C ALA A 263 2.07 -26.83 -26.50
N ALA A 264 1.55 -28.01 -26.15
CA ALA A 264 0.38 -28.14 -25.27
C ALA A 264 0.67 -27.57 -23.87
N PHE A 265 1.87 -27.81 -23.33
CA PHE A 265 2.29 -27.22 -22.05
C PHE A 265 2.32 -25.69 -22.11
N ALA A 266 2.94 -25.11 -23.15
CA ALA A 266 3.00 -23.65 -23.32
C ALA A 266 1.60 -23.03 -23.48
N ASP A 267 0.71 -23.67 -24.24
CA ASP A 267 -0.66 -23.21 -24.41
C ASP A 267 -1.46 -23.24 -23.10
N ARG A 268 -1.29 -24.30 -22.31
CA ARG A 268 -1.87 -24.40 -20.96
C ARG A 268 -1.41 -23.26 -20.07
N MET A 269 -0.09 -23.07 -19.95
CA MET A 269 0.48 -22.01 -19.10
C MET A 269 -0.06 -20.63 -19.48
N ARG A 270 -0.13 -20.35 -20.78
CA ARG A 270 -0.70 -19.10 -21.30
C ARG A 270 -2.17 -18.95 -20.92
N LYS A 271 -2.98 -20.01 -21.07
CA LYS A 271 -4.41 -19.99 -20.70
C LYS A 271 -4.60 -19.76 -19.21
N GLN A 272 -3.83 -20.42 -18.37
CA GLN A 272 -3.92 -20.30 -16.91
C GLN A 272 -3.45 -18.92 -16.43
N TRP A 273 -2.38 -18.39 -17.02
CA TRP A 273 -1.96 -17.02 -16.78
C TRP A 273 -3.03 -16.00 -17.19
N ASN A 274 -3.58 -16.10 -18.40
CA ASN A 274 -4.66 -15.22 -18.87
C ASN A 274 -5.90 -15.30 -17.96
N PHE A 275 -6.24 -16.51 -17.49
CA PHE A 275 -7.34 -16.69 -16.55
C PHE A 275 -7.06 -15.95 -15.24
N ARG A 276 -5.86 -16.09 -14.66
CA ARG A 276 -5.47 -15.38 -13.44
C ARG A 276 -5.59 -13.87 -13.61
N GLU A 277 -4.98 -13.31 -14.66
CA GLU A 277 -4.98 -11.87 -14.91
C GLU A 277 -6.41 -11.32 -15.03
N LYS A 278 -7.27 -12.03 -15.77
CA LYS A 278 -8.64 -11.62 -16.02
C LYS A 278 -9.56 -11.80 -14.81
N ASN A 279 -9.50 -12.94 -14.13
CA ASN A 279 -10.54 -13.34 -13.16
C ASN A 279 -10.15 -13.09 -11.71
N CYS A 280 -8.87 -13.14 -11.36
CA CYS A 280 -8.48 -12.92 -9.96
C CYS A 280 -8.27 -11.45 -9.64
N LYS A 281 -8.84 -11.04 -8.50
CA LYS A 281 -8.95 -9.63 -8.08
C LYS A 281 -8.81 -9.46 -6.57
N ASP A 282 -8.65 -10.55 -5.85
CA ASP A 282 -8.43 -10.61 -4.41
C ASP A 282 -7.47 -11.76 -4.06
N LYS A 283 -7.06 -11.78 -2.79
CA LYS A 283 -6.18 -12.82 -2.26
C LYS A 283 -6.82 -14.21 -2.29
N ALA A 284 -8.13 -14.32 -2.03
CA ALA A 284 -8.83 -15.60 -1.97
C ALA A 284 -8.83 -16.31 -3.33
N CYS A 285 -9.10 -15.57 -4.42
CA CYS A 285 -9.02 -16.08 -5.79
C CYS A 285 -7.60 -16.50 -6.13
N LEU A 286 -6.59 -15.65 -5.84
CA LEU A 286 -5.21 -15.98 -6.14
C LEU A 286 -4.72 -17.21 -5.37
N THR A 287 -5.07 -17.32 -4.09
CA THR A 287 -4.73 -18.49 -3.26
C THR A 287 -5.33 -19.76 -3.84
N SER A 288 -6.62 -19.73 -4.20
CA SER A 288 -7.29 -20.87 -4.83
C SER A 288 -6.67 -21.23 -6.19
N TRP A 289 -6.32 -20.23 -7.00
CA TRP A 289 -5.68 -20.43 -8.30
C TRP A 289 -4.28 -21.04 -8.15
N TYR A 290 -3.45 -20.53 -7.22
CA TYR A 290 -2.12 -21.08 -6.95
C TYR A 290 -2.18 -22.53 -6.47
N SER A 291 -3.15 -22.86 -5.59
CA SER A 291 -3.36 -24.24 -5.15
C SER A 291 -3.69 -25.15 -6.33
N TYR A 292 -4.68 -24.76 -7.14
CA TYR A 292 -5.08 -25.52 -8.33
C TYR A 292 -3.91 -25.71 -9.30
N GLU A 293 -3.22 -24.64 -9.66
CA GLU A 293 -2.16 -24.71 -10.66
C GLU A 293 -0.94 -25.50 -10.14
N SER A 294 -0.64 -25.42 -8.84
CA SER A 294 0.42 -26.22 -8.22
C SER A 294 0.13 -27.72 -8.26
N ASP A 295 -1.12 -28.13 -8.00
CA ASP A 295 -1.55 -29.52 -8.08
C ASP A 295 -1.42 -30.05 -9.51
N ILE A 296 -1.83 -29.26 -10.48
CA ILE A 296 -1.69 -29.57 -11.90
C ILE A 296 -0.22 -29.70 -12.27
N MET A 297 0.62 -28.72 -11.95
CA MET A 297 2.05 -28.75 -12.32
C MET A 297 2.75 -29.95 -11.69
N THR A 298 2.35 -30.33 -10.48
CA THR A 298 2.82 -31.55 -9.82
C THR A 298 2.44 -32.80 -10.61
N LYS A 299 1.18 -32.91 -11.05
CA LYS A 299 0.73 -34.03 -11.91
C LYS A 299 1.50 -34.06 -13.23
N ILE A 300 1.67 -32.93 -13.92
CA ILE A 300 2.43 -32.85 -15.18
C ILE A 300 3.89 -33.26 -14.96
N ALA A 301 4.52 -32.81 -13.87
CA ALA A 301 5.89 -33.20 -13.55
C ALA A 301 6.06 -34.71 -13.31
N GLN A 302 4.99 -35.40 -12.87
CA GLN A 302 4.99 -36.84 -12.62
C GLN A 302 4.65 -37.66 -13.88
N THR A 303 3.70 -37.20 -14.70
CA THR A 303 3.17 -37.97 -15.83
C THR A 303 3.76 -37.55 -17.18
N GLY A 304 4.26 -36.32 -17.29
CA GLY A 304 4.65 -35.69 -18.54
C GLY A 304 3.47 -35.29 -19.44
N ASP A 305 2.21 -35.50 -19.04
CA ASP A 305 1.02 -35.19 -19.83
C ASP A 305 0.47 -33.79 -19.48
N PRO A 306 0.54 -32.79 -20.38
CA PRO A 306 0.00 -31.44 -20.14
C PRO A 306 -1.53 -31.37 -20.04
N SER A 307 -2.26 -32.43 -20.41
CA SER A 307 -3.72 -32.47 -20.49
C SER A 307 -4.41 -32.85 -19.18
N VAL A 308 -3.64 -33.18 -18.14
CA VAL A 308 -4.16 -33.57 -16.82
C VAL A 308 -5.08 -32.49 -16.21
N LYS A 309 -6.07 -32.94 -15.45
CA LYS A 309 -7.06 -32.12 -14.74
C LYS A 309 -7.02 -32.38 -13.23
#